data_AF-D9PNA7-F1
#
_entry.id   AF-D9PNA7-F1
#
_cell.length_a   1.000
_cell.length_b   1.000
_cell.length_c   1.000
_cell.angle_alpha   90.00
_cell.angle_beta   90.00
_cell.angle_gamma   90.00
#
_symmetry.space_group_name_H-M   'P 1'
#
loop_
_entity.id
_entity.type
_entity.pdbx_description
1 polymer ?
#
loop_
_entity_poly.entity_id
_entity_poly.type
_entity_poly.pdbx_seq_one_letter_code
_entity_poly.pdbx_strand_id
1 'polypeptide(L)'
;MGQTEDWVKQIMRISYYSATDSLYIDLCHTSSNDSREVAEGIVLDFDPAGNLVGIDIDNASTKVALDKLVLSSLPGTIVTEAA
;
A
#
# COMPACT_ATOMS: atom_id res chain seq x y z
N MET A 1 -11.40 -24.13 23.93
CA MET A 1 -10.53 -22.96 24.18
C MET A 1 -10.36 -22.28 22.85
N GLY A 2 -11.29 -21.38 22.53
CA GLY A 2 -11.31 -20.67 21.24
C GLY A 2 -10.26 -19.57 21.29
N GLN A 3 -9.28 -19.65 20.41
CA GLN A 3 -8.40 -18.52 20.12
C GLN A 3 -9.22 -17.58 19.18
N THR A 4 -9.55 -16.33 19.53
CA THR A 4 -8.69 -15.13 19.59
C THR A 4 -7.87 -15.02 18.29
N GLU A 5 -8.00 -14.05 17.40
CA GLU A 5 -8.37 -12.63 17.50
C GLU A 5 -8.87 -12.15 16.12
N ASP A 6 -9.33 -10.90 16.08
CA ASP A 6 -9.79 -10.13 14.92
C ASP A 6 -9.30 -10.59 13.54
N TRP A 7 -10.27 -10.79 12.66
CA TRP A 7 -10.10 -10.53 11.24
C TRP A 7 -9.71 -9.07 11.12
N VAL A 8 -8.41 -8.78 11.12
CA VAL A 8 -7.88 -7.44 10.86
C VAL A 8 -8.58 -6.96 9.61
N LYS A 9 -9.46 -5.97 9.78
CA LYS A 9 -10.17 -5.34 8.67
C LYS A 9 -9.13 -5.02 7.60
N GLN A 10 -9.43 -5.39 6.37
CA GLN A 10 -8.71 -4.98 5.17
C GLN A 10 -8.70 -3.44 5.12
N ILE A 11 -7.70 -2.83 5.74
CA ILE A 11 -7.49 -1.38 5.70
C ILE A 11 -6.43 -1.16 4.63
N MET A 12 -6.83 -0.54 3.53
CA MET A 12 -5.87 0.02 2.58
C MET A 12 -5.05 1.10 3.30
N ARG A 13 -3.72 1.07 3.15
CA ARG A 13 -2.83 2.07 3.73
C ARG A 13 -1.92 2.64 2.64
N ILE A 14 -1.73 3.95 2.66
CA ILE A 14 -0.74 4.65 1.84
C ILE A 14 0.30 5.22 2.80
N SER A 15 1.55 4.77 2.67
CA SER A 15 2.65 5.11 3.57
C SER A 15 3.79 5.73 2.77
N TYR A 16 4.22 6.94 3.13
CA TYR A 16 5.42 7.55 2.60
C TYR A 16 6.56 7.46 3.61
N TYR A 17 7.71 6.94 3.18
CA TYR A 17 8.91 6.75 3.99
C TYR A 17 9.97 7.76 3.56
N SER A 18 10.07 8.89 4.28
CA SER A 18 10.98 9.98 3.93
C SER A 18 12.47 9.59 3.97
N ALA A 19 12.84 8.59 4.77
CA ALA A 19 14.23 8.13 4.88
C ALA A 19 14.73 7.43 3.62
N THR A 20 13.84 6.77 2.87
CA THR A 20 14.18 6.05 1.63
C THR A 20 13.61 6.72 0.38
N ASP A 21 12.79 7.77 0.55
CA ASP A 21 12.00 8.37 -0.53
C ASP A 21 11.14 7.31 -1.25
N SER A 22 10.47 6.45 -0.48
CA SER A 22 9.61 5.40 -1.01
C SER A 22 8.15 5.63 -0.62
N LEU A 23 7.23 5.35 -1.53
CA LEU A 23 5.78 5.37 -1.30
C LEU A 23 5.25 3.95 -1.47
N TYR A 24 4.68 3.39 -0.40
CA TYR A 24 4.02 2.09 -0.44
C TYR A 24 2.50 2.24 -0.34
N ILE A 25 1.78 1.52 -1.20
CA ILE A 25 0.32 1.41 -1.17
C ILE A 25 -0.03 -0.03 -0.86
N ASP A 26 -0.41 -0.30 0.40
CA ASP A 26 -0.98 -1.58 0.84
C ASP A 26 -2.46 -1.62 0.42
N LEU A 27 -2.82 -2.50 -0.51
CA LEU A 27 -4.20 -2.63 -1.03
C LEU A 27 -5.00 -3.63 -0.20
N CYS A 28 -4.37 -4.72 0.23
CA CYS A 28 -4.97 -5.70 1.12
C CYS A 28 -3.91 -6.43 1.94
N HIS A 29 -4.20 -6.63 3.23
CA HIS A 29 -3.32 -7.30 4.17
C HIS A 29 -3.31 -8.82 3.97
N THR A 30 -2.78 -9.26 2.84
CA THR A 30 -2.52 -10.65 2.47
C THR A 30 -1.04 -10.78 2.14
N SER A 31 -0.44 -11.92 2.49
CA SER A 31 0.97 -12.17 2.21
C SER A 31 1.23 -12.10 0.70
N SER A 32 2.09 -11.17 0.27
CA SER A 32 2.67 -11.19 -1.07
C SER A 32 3.57 -12.43 -1.22
N ASN A 33 3.56 -13.02 -2.42
CA ASN A 33 4.43 -14.13 -2.80
C ASN A 33 5.24 -13.86 -4.07
N ASP A 34 4.80 -12.89 -4.89
CA ASP A 34 5.44 -12.51 -6.14
C ASP A 34 5.49 -10.98 -6.25
N SER A 35 6.59 -10.45 -6.77
CA SER A 35 6.79 -9.01 -6.96
C SER A 35 7.33 -8.77 -8.35
N ARG A 36 6.78 -7.80 -9.07
CA ARG A 36 7.15 -7.51 -10.46
C ARG A 36 7.45 -6.04 -10.65
N GLU A 37 8.68 -5.73 -11.04
CA GLU A 37 9.06 -4.39 -11.45
C GLU A 37 8.52 -4.11 -12.87
N VAL A 38 7.66 -3.10 -13.00
CA VAL A 38 7.00 -2.72 -14.26
C VAL A 38 7.60 -1.49 -14.91
N ALA A 39 8.35 -0.71 -14.13
CA ALA A 39 9.20 0.40 -14.54
C ALA A 39 10.26 0.61 -13.45
N GLU A 40 11.33 1.34 -13.75
CA GLU A 40 12.42 1.59 -12.79
C GLU A 40 11.90 2.11 -11.44
N GLY A 41 12.08 1.30 -10.38
CA GLY A 41 11.63 1.58 -9.03
C GLY A 41 10.11 1.65 -8.88
N ILE A 42 9.35 0.93 -9.72
CA ILE A 42 7.90 0.75 -9.60
C ILE A 42 7.61 -0.76 -9.57
N VAL A 43 7.23 -1.27 -8.40
CA VAL A 43 7.02 -2.70 -8.16
C VAL A 43 5.57 -2.97 -7.80
N LEU A 44 5.00 -4.01 -8.40
CA LEU A 44 3.67 -4.53 -8.11
C LEU A 44 3.79 -5.83 -7.33
N ASP A 45 3.11 -5.93 -6.20
CA ASP A 45 3.08 -7.12 -5.35
C ASP A 45 1.81 -7.93 -5.56
N PHE A 46 1.95 -9.25 -5.65
CA PHE A 46 0.85 -10.17 -5.91
C PHE A 46 0.75 -11.26 -4.85
N ASP A 47 -0.49 -11.65 -4.52
CA ASP A 47 -0.77 -12.83 -3.70
C ASP A 47 -0.54 -14.15 -4.49
N PRO A 48 -0.61 -15.32 -3.83
CA PRO A 48 -0.45 -16.61 -4.51
C PRO A 48 -1.51 -16.91 -5.59
N ALA A 49 -2.65 -16.20 -5.59
CA ALA A 49 -3.69 -16.32 -6.62
C ALA A 49 -3.46 -15.35 -7.80
N GLY A 50 -2.44 -14.49 -7.73
CA GLY A 50 -2.12 -13.50 -8.74
C GLY A 50 -2.93 -12.21 -8.64
N ASN A 51 -3.59 -11.95 -7.50
CA ASN A 51 -4.26 -10.67 -7.26
C ASN A 51 -3.24 -9.63 -6.81
N LEU A 52 -3.40 -8.38 -7.26
CA LEU A 52 -2.56 -7.26 -6.82
C LEU A 52 -2.87 -6.91 -5.37
N VAL A 53 -1.84 -6.86 -4.53
CA VAL A 53 -1.97 -6.61 -3.08
C VAL A 53 -1.17 -5.40 -2.59
N GLY A 54 -0.18 -4.97 -3.36
CA GLY A 54 0.70 -3.86 -3.00
C GLY A 54 1.30 -3.16 -4.21
N ILE A 55 1.69 -1.91 -4.01
CA ILE A 55 2.47 -1.12 -4.98
C ILE A 55 3.59 -0.43 -4.22
N ASP A 56 4.83 -0.65 -4.64
CA ASP A 56 6.01 0.06 -4.16
C ASP A 56 6.54 1.02 -5.23
N ILE A 57 6.94 2.22 -4.80
CA ILE A 57 7.42 3.31 -5.63
C ILE A 57 8.65 3.91 -4.95
N ASP A 58 9.83 3.62 -5.50
CA ASP A 58 11.08 4.25 -5.10
C ASP A 58 11.26 5.63 -5.77
N ASN A 59 12.08 6.48 -5.14
CA ASN A 59 12.30 7.88 -5.52
C ASN A 59 10.96 8.61 -5.72
N ALA A 60 10.00 8.35 -4.84
CA ALA A 60 8.60 8.74 -4.97
C ALA A 60 8.43 10.24 -5.13
N SER A 61 9.25 11.05 -4.45
CA SER A 61 9.25 12.51 -4.56
C SER A 61 9.45 13.03 -6.00
N THR A 62 10.08 12.22 -6.87
CA THR A 62 10.32 12.56 -8.27
C THR A 62 9.25 12.02 -9.23
N LYS A 63 8.43 11.07 -8.77
CA LYS A 63 7.45 10.34 -9.59
C LYS A 63 6.00 10.64 -9.21
N VAL A 64 5.75 11.14 -7.99
CA VAL A 64 4.42 11.33 -7.40
C VAL A 64 4.28 12.75 -6.84
N ALA A 65 3.12 13.37 -7.05
CA ALA A 65 2.75 14.65 -6.44
C ALA A 65 2.38 14.47 -4.96
N LEU A 66 3.40 14.38 -4.09
CA LEU A 66 3.25 14.12 -2.65
C LEU A 66 2.70 15.33 -1.86
N ASP A 67 2.56 16.50 -2.49
CA ASP A 67 2.08 17.72 -1.84
C ASP A 67 0.59 17.64 -1.46
N LYS A 68 -0.21 16.87 -2.19
CA LYS A 68 -1.65 16.77 -1.95
C LYS A 68 -2.25 15.44 -2.43
N LEU A 69 -2.82 14.70 -1.48
CA LEU A 69 -3.69 13.55 -1.78
C LEU A 69 -5.16 14.01 -1.94
N VAL A 70 -5.79 13.69 -3.07
CA VAL A 70 -7.21 13.95 -3.32
C VAL A 70 -7.93 12.61 -3.48
N LEU A 71 -8.96 12.38 -2.67
CA LEU A 71 -9.81 11.20 -2.72
C LEU A 71 -11.21 11.60 -3.16
N SER A 72 -11.80 10.86 -4.11
CA SER A 72 -13.14 11.13 -4.65
C SER A 72 -13.94 9.84 -4.68
N SER A 73 -15.15 9.87 -4.12
CA SER A 73 -16.08 8.73 -4.09
C SER A 73 -15.49 7.44 -3.50
N LEU A 74 -14.46 7.54 -2.64
CA LEU A 74 -13.87 6.39 -1.97
C LEU A 74 -14.86 5.85 -0.93
N PRO A 75 -15.27 4.57 -1.00
CA PRO A 75 -16.15 3.99 0.00
C PRO A 75 -15.41 3.79 1.33
N GLY A 76 -16.14 3.95 2.43
CA GLY A 76 -15.61 3.69 3.77
C GLY A 76 -15.09 4.93 4.50
N THR A 77 -14.47 4.70 5.66
CA THR A 77 -13.95 5.76 6.53
C THR A 77 -12.49 6.04 6.20
N ILE A 78 -12.16 7.32 6.02
CA ILE A 78 -10.78 7.77 5.85
C ILE A 78 -10.20 8.08 7.23
N VAL A 79 -9.01 7.53 7.52
CA VAL A 79 -8.26 7.78 8.75
C VAL A 79 -6.88 8.29 8.37
N THR A 80 -6.37 9.28 9.09
CA THR A 80 -5.00 9.78 8.96
C THR A 80 -4.24 9.40 10.23
N GLU A 81 -3.12 8.70 10.06
CA GLU A 81 -2.18 8.39 11.14
C GLU A 81 -1.09 9.47 11.19
N ALA A 82 -0.65 9.86 12.38
CA ALA A 82 0.51 10.75 12.52
C ALA A 82 1.78 9.99 12.15
N ALA A 83 2.70 10.66 11.45
CA ALA A 83 4.04 10.15 11.15
C ALA A 83 4.93 10.07 12.40
#